data_AF-A0A962G2A6-F1
#
_entry.id   AF-A0A962G2A6-F1
#
_cell.length_a   1.000
_cell.length_b   1.000
_cell.length_c   1.000
_cell.angle_alpha   90.00
_cell.angle_beta   90.00
_cell.angle_gamma   90.00
#
_symmetry.space_group_name_H-M   'P 1'
#
loop_
_entity.id
_entity.type
_entity.pdbx_description
1 polymer ?
#
loop_
_entity_poly.entity_id
_entity_poly.type
_entity_poly.pdbx_seq_one_letter_code
_entity_poly.pdbx_strand_id
1 'polypeptide(L)'
;MPLRTNDQTVALLSVERRSEAAHLAQRALSGLLGLTLLAMLAVGGVLLAYASWLALRLRRLGRAVDMAMVGDGQRRARFVESGSRDEVGDLSRRFGRLLDEVDGYTDYLRSLAGKLSHELHTPLAVVRSSLENLEAQPLPAEASTYVDRARDGATRLAAIVRAMSEAT
;
A
#
# COMPACT_ATOMS: atom_id res chain seq x y z
N MET A 1 -75.77 43.91 -48.39
CA MET A 1 -74.32 44.12 -48.26
C MET A 1 -73.85 43.70 -46.86
N PRO A 2 -73.32 42.48 -46.64
CA PRO A 2 -72.62 42.13 -45.40
C PRO A 2 -71.13 41.78 -45.65
N LEU A 3 -70.22 42.36 -44.84
CA LEU A 3 -68.76 42.12 -44.85
C LEU A 3 -68.22 41.95 -43.42
N ARG A 4 -68.88 41.14 -42.57
CA ARG A 4 -68.50 40.95 -41.16
C ARG A 4 -68.03 39.53 -40.79
N THR A 5 -67.97 38.61 -41.75
CA THR A 5 -67.68 37.19 -41.48
C THR A 5 -66.18 36.85 -41.45
N ASN A 6 -65.30 37.70 -41.99
CA ASN A 6 -63.88 37.35 -42.13
C ASN A 6 -63.04 37.56 -40.86
N ASP A 7 -63.40 38.50 -39.98
CA ASP A 7 -62.50 38.90 -38.88
C ASP A 7 -62.51 37.92 -37.69
N GLN A 8 -63.68 37.36 -37.35
CA GLN A 8 -63.77 36.30 -36.33
C GLN A 8 -63.10 35.01 -36.78
N THR A 9 -63.16 34.70 -38.08
CA THR A 9 -62.56 33.50 -38.65
C THR A 9 -61.03 33.58 -38.62
N VAL A 10 -60.46 34.77 -38.88
CA VAL A 10 -59.01 35.00 -38.79
C VAL A 10 -58.52 34.99 -37.33
N ALA A 11 -59.30 35.54 -36.40
CA ALA A 11 -59.00 35.49 -34.96
C ALA A 11 -59.04 34.06 -34.40
N LEU A 12 -60.02 33.24 -34.79
CA LEU A 12 -60.11 31.84 -34.37
C LEU A 12 -58.99 30.98 -34.97
N LEU A 13 -58.68 31.14 -36.27
CA LEU A 13 -57.59 30.40 -36.92
C LEU A 13 -56.21 30.76 -36.34
N SER A 14 -55.99 32.00 -35.92
CA SER A 14 -54.71 32.41 -35.32
C SER A 14 -54.51 31.91 -33.89
N VAL A 15 -55.59 31.75 -33.11
CA VAL A 15 -55.54 31.12 -31.78
C VAL A 15 -55.27 29.62 -31.88
N GLU A 16 -55.94 28.93 -32.81
CA GLU A 16 -55.79 27.48 -33.01
C GLU A 16 -54.36 27.12 -33.44
N ARG A 17 -53.82 27.82 -34.45
CA ARG A 17 -52.45 27.61 -34.94
C ARG A 17 -51.37 27.91 -33.88
N ARG A 18 -51.60 28.89 -33.01
CA ARG A 18 -50.70 29.25 -31.90
C ARG A 18 -50.74 28.22 -30.78
N SER A 19 -51.91 27.62 -30.53
CA SER A 19 -52.08 26.54 -29.56
C SER A 19 -51.42 25.24 -30.01
N GLU A 20 -51.55 24.86 -31.29
CA GLU A 20 -50.87 23.70 -31.87
C GLU A 20 -49.34 23.83 -31.81
N ALA A 21 -48.81 25.00 -32.16
CA ALA A 21 -47.37 25.27 -32.06
C ALA A 21 -46.88 25.17 -30.60
N ALA A 22 -47.65 25.67 -29.64
CA ALA A 22 -47.32 25.58 -28.22
C ALA A 22 -47.34 24.12 -27.71
N HIS A 23 -48.31 23.31 -28.14
CA HIS A 23 -48.40 21.90 -27.78
C HIS A 23 -47.27 21.06 -28.40
N LEU A 24 -46.89 21.33 -29.65
CA LEU A 24 -45.75 20.68 -30.30
C LEU A 24 -44.43 21.08 -29.62
N ALA A 25 -44.23 22.36 -29.29
CA ALA A 25 -43.08 22.84 -28.54
C ALA A 25 -42.98 22.19 -27.15
N GLN A 26 -44.10 22.09 -26.43
CA GLN A 26 -44.15 21.46 -25.09
C GLN A 26 -43.80 19.96 -25.15
N ARG A 27 -44.31 19.23 -26.16
CA ARG A 27 -43.97 17.81 -26.38
C ARG A 27 -42.50 17.61 -26.77
N ALA A 28 -41.97 18.49 -27.63
CA ALA A 28 -40.56 18.46 -27.99
C ALA A 28 -39.68 18.75 -26.77
N LEU A 29 -40.02 19.76 -25.97
CA LEU A 29 -39.31 20.12 -24.74
C LEU A 29 -39.34 19.00 -23.70
N SER A 30 -40.50 18.38 -23.46
CA SER A 30 -40.60 17.27 -22.48
C SER A 30 -39.83 16.04 -22.95
N GLY A 31 -39.85 15.73 -24.25
CA GLY A 31 -39.02 14.67 -24.84
C GLY A 31 -37.52 14.95 -24.68
N LEU A 32 -37.09 16.18 -24.96
CA LEU A 32 -35.71 16.63 -24.77
C LEU A 32 -35.29 16.54 -23.30
N LEU A 33 -36.12 17.01 -22.36
CA LEU A 33 -35.86 16.94 -20.92
C LEU A 33 -35.78 15.49 -20.42
N GLY A 34 -36.67 14.62 -20.88
CA GLY A 34 -36.64 13.19 -20.55
C GLY A 34 -35.37 12.53 -21.07
N LEU A 35 -34.98 12.83 -22.31
CA LEU A 35 -33.77 12.30 -22.92
C LEU A 35 -32.50 12.78 -22.21
N THR A 36 -32.40 14.07 -21.87
CA THR A 36 -31.23 14.61 -21.16
C THR A 36 -31.15 14.08 -19.73
N LEU A 37 -32.29 13.95 -19.03
CA LEU A 37 -32.33 13.33 -17.72
C LEU A 37 -31.88 11.87 -17.77
N LEU A 38 -32.39 11.11 -18.75
CA LEU A 38 -32.01 9.71 -18.95
C LEU A 38 -30.52 9.58 -19.27
N ALA A 39 -29.99 10.42 -20.17
CA ALA A 39 -28.57 10.46 -20.48
C ALA A 39 -27.73 10.80 -19.23
N MET A 40 -28.16 11.78 -18.43
CA MET A 40 -27.48 12.17 -17.19
C MET A 40 -27.45 11.01 -16.18
N LEU A 41 -28.57 10.31 -16.00
CA LEU A 41 -28.65 9.13 -15.13
C LEU A 41 -27.79 7.98 -15.66
N ALA A 42 -27.75 7.77 -16.98
CA ALA A 42 -26.89 6.76 -17.59
C ALA A 42 -25.42 7.05 -17.32
N VAL A 43 -24.97 8.28 -17.59
CA VAL A 43 -23.58 8.69 -17.34
C VAL A 43 -23.25 8.61 -15.85
N GLY A 44 -24.12 9.12 -14.98
CA GLY A 44 -23.95 9.03 -13.53
C GLY A 44 -23.85 7.58 -13.04
N GLY A 45 -24.70 6.69 -13.55
CA GLY A 45 -24.68 5.27 -13.24
C GLY A 45 -23.38 4.59 -13.68
N VAL A 46 -22.91 4.88 -14.90
CA VAL A 46 -21.63 4.35 -15.41
C VAL A 46 -20.46 4.82 -14.56
N LEU A 47 -20.40 6.11 -14.20
CA LEU A 47 -19.35 6.67 -13.36
C LEU A 47 -19.34 6.04 -11.96
N LEU A 48 -20.51 5.88 -11.33
CA LEU A 48 -20.64 5.25 -10.02
C LEU A 48 -20.24 3.76 -10.06
N ALA A 49 -20.64 3.03 -11.10
CA ALA A 49 -20.24 1.66 -11.29
C ALA A 49 -18.72 1.52 -11.47
N TYR A 50 -18.11 2.37 -12.30
CA TYR A 50 -16.67 2.39 -12.53
C TYR A 50 -15.90 2.74 -11.24
N ALA A 51 -16.33 3.77 -10.51
CA ALA A 51 -15.72 4.16 -9.25
C ALA A 51 -15.80 3.03 -8.20
N SER A 52 -16.95 2.37 -8.10
CA SER A 52 -17.16 1.25 -7.19
C SER A 52 -16.27 0.05 -7.54
N TRP A 53 -16.17 -0.27 -8.83
CA TRP A 53 -15.29 -1.32 -9.33
C TRP A 53 -13.81 -1.03 -9.02
N LEU A 54 -13.36 0.20 -9.28
CA LEU A 54 -12.00 0.64 -9.00
C LEU A 54 -11.68 0.60 -7.49
N ALA A 55 -12.60 1.10 -6.66
CA ALA A 55 -12.45 1.08 -5.20
C ALA A 55 -12.34 -0.34 -4.65
N LEU A 56 -13.17 -1.29 -5.13
CA LEU A 56 -13.06 -2.69 -4.75
C LEU A 56 -11.69 -3.28 -5.10
N ARG A 57 -11.15 -2.88 -6.25
CA ARG A 57 -9.85 -3.36 -6.71
C ARG A 57 -8.69 -2.80 -5.87
N LEU A 58 -8.70 -1.52 -5.57
CA LEU A 58 -7.74 -0.91 -4.65
C LEU A 58 -7.81 -1.55 -3.25
N ARG A 59 -9.02 -1.82 -2.73
CA ARG A 59 -9.20 -2.52 -1.46
C ARG A 59 -8.71 -3.97 -1.47
N ARG A 60 -8.74 -4.65 -2.62
CA ARG A 60 -8.14 -5.99 -2.77
C ARG A 60 -6.62 -5.90 -2.72
N LEU A 61 -6.03 -4.92 -3.42
CA LEU A 61 -4.60 -4.67 -3.40
C LEU A 61 -4.10 -4.33 -1.99
N GLY A 62 -4.77 -3.39 -1.29
CA GLY A 62 -4.42 -3.03 0.08
C GLY A 62 -4.43 -4.22 1.02
N ARG A 63 -5.50 -5.03 1.00
CA ARG A 63 -5.56 -6.26 1.81
C ARG A 63 -4.46 -7.27 1.47
N ALA A 64 -4.04 -7.38 0.21
CA ALA A 64 -2.94 -8.25 -0.17
C ALA A 64 -1.61 -7.77 0.43
N VAL A 65 -1.39 -6.45 0.49
CA VAL A 65 -0.23 -5.85 1.16
C VAL A 65 -0.31 -6.06 2.68
N ASP A 66 -1.46 -5.81 3.30
CA ASP A 66 -1.64 -6.00 4.75
C ASP A 66 -1.35 -7.45 5.17
N MET A 67 -1.85 -8.42 4.39
CA MET A 67 -1.59 -9.84 4.63
C MET A 67 -0.12 -10.22 4.45
N ALA A 68 0.60 -9.56 3.52
CA ALA A 68 2.02 -9.78 3.34
C ALA A 68 2.85 -9.21 4.51
N MET A 69 2.40 -8.12 5.12
CA MET A 69 3.08 -7.47 6.26
C MET A 69 2.87 -8.20 7.60
N VAL A 70 1.73 -8.87 7.79
CA VAL A 70 1.39 -9.58 9.04
C VAL A 70 2.14 -10.93 9.18
N GLY A 71 2.78 -11.40 8.11
CA GLY A 71 3.58 -12.62 8.13
C GLY A 71 4.90 -12.44 8.88
N ASP A 72 4.91 -12.82 10.15
CA ASP A 72 6.09 -12.85 11.03
C ASP A 72 7.10 -13.89 10.52
N GLY A 73 7.91 -13.50 9.53
CA GLY A 73 9.14 -14.14 9.06
C GLY A 73 9.08 -15.55 8.46
N GLN A 74 8.03 -16.36 8.67
CA GLN A 74 8.11 -17.79 8.37
C GLN A 74 7.18 -18.29 7.26
N ARG A 75 6.08 -17.59 6.97
CA ARG A 75 5.21 -17.90 5.82
C ARG A 75 4.48 -16.63 5.38
N ARG A 76 5.22 -15.69 4.77
CA ARG A 76 4.58 -14.59 4.06
C ARG A 76 3.73 -15.20 2.94
N ALA A 77 2.43 -14.98 3.01
CA ALA A 77 1.53 -15.32 1.92
C ALA A 77 2.06 -14.57 0.70
N ARG A 78 2.66 -15.30 -0.25
CA ARG A 78 3.29 -14.74 -1.44
C ARG A 78 2.34 -13.71 -2.04
N PHE A 79 2.76 -12.45 -2.05
CA PHE A 79 1.94 -11.38 -2.57
C PHE A 79 1.54 -11.74 -4.01
N VAL A 80 0.26 -11.99 -4.25
CA VAL A 80 -0.22 -12.37 -5.58
C VAL A 80 -0.36 -11.10 -6.39
N GLU A 81 0.62 -10.85 -7.25
CA GLU A 81 0.61 -9.72 -8.16
C GLU A 81 -0.64 -9.75 -9.06
N SER A 82 -1.21 -8.57 -9.29
CA SER A 82 -2.33 -8.44 -10.23
C SER A 82 -1.84 -8.64 -11.66
N GLY A 83 -2.42 -9.62 -12.37
CA GLY A 83 -2.17 -9.84 -13.81
C GLY A 83 -2.76 -8.77 -14.74
N SER A 84 -3.30 -7.68 -14.22
CA SER A 84 -3.84 -6.60 -15.05
C SER A 84 -2.73 -5.76 -15.68
N ARG A 85 -3.01 -5.23 -16.87
CA ARG A 85 -2.09 -4.39 -17.65
C ARG A 85 -2.30 -2.89 -17.49
N ASP A 86 -3.19 -2.49 -16.60
CA ASP A 86 -3.44 -1.09 -16.25
C ASP A 86 -2.53 -0.60 -15.11
N GLU A 87 -2.70 0.66 -14.72
CA GLU A 87 -1.93 1.38 -13.71
C GLU A 87 -2.05 0.72 -12.33
N VAL A 88 -3.23 0.17 -11.99
CA VAL A 88 -3.43 -0.55 -10.73
C VAL A 88 -2.66 -1.87 -10.73
N GLY A 89 -2.60 -2.54 -11.88
CA GLY A 89 -1.74 -3.70 -12.08
C GLY A 89 -0.25 -3.36 -11.95
N ASP A 90 0.16 -2.22 -12.51
CA ASP A 90 1.54 -1.75 -12.37
C ASP A 90 1.93 -1.41 -10.93
N LEU A 91 1.04 -0.73 -10.20
CA LEU A 91 1.21 -0.46 -8.79
C LEU A 91 1.35 -1.77 -7.98
N SER A 92 0.52 -2.77 -8.28
CA SER A 92 0.61 -4.09 -7.65
C SER A 92 1.99 -4.72 -7.83
N ARG A 93 2.54 -4.74 -9.05
CA ARG A 93 3.89 -5.28 -9.32
C ARG A 93 5.01 -4.48 -8.65
N ARG A 94 4.86 -3.15 -8.54
CA ARG A 94 5.83 -2.31 -7.81
C ARG A 94 5.82 -2.62 -6.32
N PHE A 95 4.65 -2.81 -5.72
CA PHE A 95 4.53 -3.24 -4.32
C PHE A 95 5.11 -4.64 -4.09
N GLY A 96 4.87 -5.58 -5.00
CA GLY A 96 5.49 -6.91 -4.95
C GLY A 96 7.01 -6.84 -4.87
N ARG A 97 7.65 -6.09 -5.79
CA ARG A 97 9.10 -5.88 -5.75
C ARG A 97 9.61 -5.20 -4.48
N LEU A 98 8.87 -4.23 -3.95
CA LEU A 98 9.26 -3.57 -2.69
C LEU A 98 9.21 -4.56 -1.51
N LEU A 99 8.17 -5.40 -1.45
CA LEU A 99 8.06 -6.45 -0.45
C LEU A 99 9.23 -7.44 -0.55
N ASP A 100 9.56 -7.90 -1.76
CA ASP A 100 10.69 -8.81 -1.99
C ASP A 100 12.03 -8.18 -1.55
N GLU A 101 12.23 -6.88 -1.81
CA GLU A 101 13.44 -6.17 -1.40
C GLU A 101 13.55 -6.04 0.13
N VAL A 102 12.44 -5.67 0.79
CA VAL A 102 12.39 -5.58 2.27
C VAL A 102 12.63 -6.94 2.91
N ASP A 103 12.08 -7.99 2.32
CA ASP A 103 12.26 -9.37 2.77
C ASP A 103 13.72 -9.79 2.64
N GLY A 104 14.33 -9.59 1.47
CA GLY A 104 15.74 -9.88 1.23
C GLY A 104 16.66 -9.12 2.18
N TYR A 105 16.36 -7.85 2.46
CA TYR A 105 17.12 -7.05 3.42
C TYR A 105 16.97 -7.55 4.86
N THR A 106 15.77 -7.99 5.26
CA THR A 106 15.51 -8.55 6.58
C THR A 106 16.28 -9.86 6.78
N ASP A 107 16.25 -10.76 5.78
CA ASP A 107 17.00 -12.02 5.80
C ASP A 107 18.52 -11.78 5.82
N TYR A 108 18.99 -10.76 5.09
CA TYR A 108 20.38 -10.33 5.13
C TYR A 108 20.78 -9.93 6.56
N LEU A 109 20.02 -9.06 7.23
CA LEU A 109 20.30 -8.62 8.61
C LEU A 109 20.32 -9.79 9.60
N ARG A 110 19.35 -10.71 9.50
CA ARG A 110 19.32 -11.93 10.32
C ARG A 110 20.55 -12.80 10.10
N SER A 111 20.93 -13.02 8.84
CA SER A 111 22.13 -13.80 8.51
C SER A 111 23.42 -13.12 8.98
N LEU A 112 23.48 -11.79 8.92
CA LEU A 112 24.64 -11.00 9.31
C LEU A 112 24.86 -11.09 10.83
N ALA A 113 23.80 -10.96 11.63
CA ALA A 113 23.88 -11.10 13.09
C ALA A 113 24.41 -12.48 13.51
N GLY A 114 23.92 -13.56 12.87
CA GLY A 114 24.41 -14.92 13.11
C GLY A 114 25.87 -15.12 12.72
N LYS A 115 26.26 -14.65 11.53
CA LYS A 115 27.65 -14.71 11.03
C LYS A 115 28.61 -13.93 11.93
N LEU A 116 28.28 -12.69 12.26
CA LEU A 116 29.10 -11.86 13.15
C LEU A 116 29.30 -12.54 14.50
N SER A 117 28.25 -13.16 15.05
CA SER A 117 28.36 -13.83 16.34
C SER A 117 29.28 -15.04 16.32
N HIS A 118 29.28 -15.80 15.22
CA HIS A 118 30.22 -16.91 15.03
C HIS A 118 31.66 -16.43 14.83
N GLU A 119 31.86 -15.43 13.96
CA GLU A 119 33.19 -14.89 13.65
C GLU A 119 33.83 -14.18 14.85
N LEU A 120 33.02 -13.57 15.74
CA LEU A 120 33.51 -12.91 16.95
C LEU A 120 33.72 -13.85 18.14
N HIS A 121 33.05 -15.01 18.18
CA HIS A 121 33.19 -15.97 19.27
C HIS A 121 34.62 -16.50 19.39
N THR A 122 35.23 -16.88 18.26
CA THR A 122 36.60 -17.41 18.20
C THR A 122 37.66 -16.42 18.72
N PRO A 123 37.76 -15.17 18.20
CA PRO A 123 38.74 -14.21 18.71
C PRO A 123 38.48 -13.82 20.18
N LEU A 124 37.22 -13.74 20.63
CA LEU A 124 36.93 -13.50 22.04
C LEU A 124 37.39 -14.64 22.94
N ALA A 125 37.24 -15.90 22.50
CA ALA A 125 37.76 -17.06 23.22
C ALA A 125 39.29 -17.03 23.32
N VAL A 126 39.99 -16.62 22.25
CA VAL A 126 41.45 -16.45 22.24
C VAL A 126 41.89 -15.35 23.22
N VAL A 127 41.21 -14.19 23.22
CA VAL A 127 41.50 -13.09 24.16
C VAL A 127 41.28 -13.56 25.60
N ARG A 128 40.17 -14.23 25.89
CA ARG A 128 39.89 -14.76 27.23
C ARG A 128 40.96 -15.76 27.69
N SER A 129 41.31 -16.73 26.85
CA SER A 129 42.34 -17.72 27.18
C SER A 129 43.71 -17.08 27.39
N SER A 130 44.02 -16.02 26.63
CA SER A 130 45.27 -15.28 26.79
C SER A 130 45.32 -14.50 28.12
N LEU A 131 44.19 -13.94 28.55
CA LEU A 131 44.06 -13.30 29.86
C LEU A 131 44.15 -14.32 31.00
N GLU A 132 43.49 -15.48 30.88
CA GLU A 132 43.58 -16.60 31.84
C GLU A 132 45.03 -17.10 32.01
N ASN A 133 45.78 -17.23 30.91
CA ASN A 133 47.20 -17.59 30.96
C ASN A 133 48.09 -16.50 31.58
N LEU A 134 47.70 -15.23 31.45
CA LEU A 134 48.44 -14.12 32.04
C LEU A 134 48.19 -14.04 33.56
N GLU A 135 46.96 -14.28 34.02
CA GLU A 135 46.60 -14.37 35.44
C GLU A 135 47.36 -15.49 36.17
N ALA A 136 47.75 -16.56 35.47
CA ALA A 136 48.53 -17.66 36.03
C ALA A 136 50.00 -17.30 36.33
N GLN A 137 50.48 -16.13 35.89
CA GLN A 137 51.85 -15.65 36.12
C GLN A 137 51.91 -14.66 37.29
N PRO A 138 53.05 -14.54 37.99
CA PRO A 138 53.22 -13.52 39.04
C PRO A 138 53.17 -12.11 38.42
N LEU A 139 52.06 -11.42 38.68
CA LEU A 139 51.80 -10.05 38.20
C LEU A 139 51.99 -9.04 39.34
N PRO A 140 52.54 -7.84 39.07
CA PRO A 140 52.44 -6.71 39.98
C PRO A 140 50.98 -6.38 40.30
N ALA A 141 50.68 -5.91 41.52
CA ALA A 141 49.31 -5.63 41.97
C ALA A 141 48.53 -4.67 41.05
N GLU A 142 49.24 -3.67 40.50
CA GLU A 142 48.67 -2.73 39.53
C GLU A 142 48.28 -3.41 38.21
N ALA A 143 49.10 -4.35 37.72
CA ALA A 143 48.85 -5.09 36.47
C ALA A 143 47.68 -6.07 36.62
N SER A 144 47.55 -6.76 37.77
CA SER A 144 46.43 -7.66 38.07
C SER A 144 45.08 -6.96 37.90
N THR A 145 44.98 -5.72 38.38
CA THR A 145 43.74 -4.94 38.30
C THR A 145 43.33 -4.66 36.85
N TYR A 146 44.28 -4.46 35.92
CA TYR A 146 43.97 -4.24 34.51
C TYR A 146 43.56 -5.53 33.80
N VAL A 147 44.16 -6.67 34.17
CA VAL A 147 43.82 -7.98 33.63
C VAL A 147 42.39 -8.39 34.02
N ASP A 148 42.02 -8.21 35.29
CA ASP A 148 40.66 -8.46 35.78
C ASP A 148 39.62 -7.62 34.99
N ARG A 149 39.89 -6.31 34.81
CA ARG A 149 39.01 -5.43 34.02
C ARG A 149 38.92 -5.86 32.54
N ALA A 150 40.03 -6.28 31.94
CA ALA A 150 40.05 -6.73 30.55
C ALA A 150 39.23 -8.01 30.36
N ARG A 151 39.31 -8.93 31.33
CA ARG A 151 38.53 -10.17 31.37
C ARG A 151 37.03 -9.90 31.52
N ASP A 152 36.66 -9.01 32.44
CA ASP A 152 35.27 -8.58 32.60
C ASP A 152 34.75 -7.94 31.31
N GLY A 153 35.56 -7.08 30.67
CA GLY A 153 35.24 -6.48 29.38
C GLY A 153 35.01 -7.51 28.27
N ALA A 154 35.91 -8.48 28.12
CA ALA A 154 35.78 -9.56 27.14
C ALA A 154 34.52 -10.42 27.38
N THR A 155 34.23 -10.73 28.64
CA THR A 155 33.02 -11.47 29.04
C THR A 155 31.76 -10.70 28.67
N ARG A 156 31.75 -9.39 28.92
CA ARG A 156 30.62 -8.52 28.61
C ARG A 156 30.40 -8.38 27.10
N LEU A 157 31.47 -8.26 26.31
CA LEU A 157 31.40 -8.24 24.84
C LEU A 157 30.82 -9.55 24.29
N ALA A 158 31.27 -10.69 24.81
CA ALA A 158 30.73 -11.99 24.42
C ALA A 158 29.22 -12.11 24.71
N ALA A 159 28.77 -11.59 25.86
CA ALA A 159 27.35 -11.56 26.22
C ALA A 159 26.53 -10.68 25.28
N ILE A 160 27.04 -9.49 24.90
CA ILE A 160 26.36 -8.58 23.96
C ILE A 160 26.21 -9.24 22.58
N VAL A 161 27.29 -9.81 22.05
CA VAL A 161 27.29 -10.46 20.74
C VAL A 161 26.31 -11.63 20.72
N ARG A 162 26.29 -12.45 21.77
CA ARG A 162 25.35 -13.57 21.90
C ARG A 162 23.90 -13.10 21.95
N ALA A 163 23.60 -12.07 22.74
CA ALA A 163 22.27 -11.47 22.83
C ALA A 163 21.80 -10.91 21.46
N MET A 164 22.72 -10.36 20.65
CA MET A 164 22.39 -9.92 19.29
C MET A 164 22.01 -11.08 18.35
N SER A 165 22.62 -12.27 18.48
CA SER A 165 22.24 -13.44 17.67
C SER A 165 20.96 -14.14 18.12
N GLU A 166 20.63 -14.08 19.42
CA GLU A 166 19.44 -14.72 19.97
C GLU A 166 18.15 -13.89 19.74
N ALA A 167 18.30 -12.60 19.42
CA ALA A 167 17.20 -11.67 19.18
C ALA A 167 16.69 -11.61 17.73
N THR A 168 17.27 -12.39 16.80
CA THR A 168 16.91 -12.42 15.36
C THR A 168 16.17 -13.67 14.95
#